data_AF-A0A1X1MI10-F1
#
_entry.id   AF-A0A1X1MI10-F1
#
_cell.length_a   1.000
_cell.length_b   1.000
_cell.length_c   1.000
_cell.angle_alpha   90.00
_cell.angle_beta   90.00
_cell.angle_gamma   90.00
#
_symmetry.space_group_name_H-M   'P 1'
#
loop_
_entity.id
_entity.type
_entity.pdbx_description
1 polymer ?
#
loop_
_entity_poly.entity_id
_entity_poly.type
_entity_poly.pdbx_seq_one_letter_code
_entity_poly.pdbx_strand_id
1 'polypeptide(L)'
;MAARCCCRSRFLPSGTPGQHGHVDSVRVARRIVNGRPLGGELAAVRVYRGRPSPDHQPEAARASDRQADRWTRDPRVVVVRRQLRYPKAWPAEPAQEKGIDVAFAVDFVRLACEGAYDVGVLFSRDTDLVPALEPVRDLGAHVEVASWKARADFAFPTRSFRGATTSTPTTTEPVGTTPTTRRVDRRPRWPLPSPHRAP
;
A
#
# COMPACT_ATOMS: atom_id res chain seq x y z
N MET A 1 -12.99 18.25 -13.12
CA MET A 1 -13.46 16.92 -12.66
C MET A 1 -12.33 15.92 -12.93
N ALA A 2 -11.57 15.51 -11.92
CA ALA A 2 -10.46 14.57 -12.13
C ALA A 2 -11.05 13.20 -12.52
N ALA A 3 -10.84 12.78 -13.77
CA ALA A 3 -11.23 11.46 -14.21
C ALA A 3 -10.48 10.43 -13.34
N ARG A 4 -11.22 9.63 -12.57
CA ARG A 4 -10.65 8.50 -11.81
C ARG A 4 -10.00 7.56 -12.84
N CYS A 5 -8.67 7.58 -12.92
CA CYS A 5 -7.89 6.70 -13.78
C CYS A 5 -7.91 5.27 -13.19
N CYS A 6 -8.97 4.51 -13.46
CA CYS A 6 -9.02 3.09 -13.12
C CYS A 6 -8.47 2.25 -14.28
N CYS A 7 -8.06 1.00 -14.00
CA CYS A 7 -7.55 0.07 -15.01
C CYS A 7 -8.50 -0.04 -16.23
N ARG A 8 -9.82 -0.05 -15.97
CA ARG A 8 -10.86 -0.10 -17.02
C ARG A 8 -10.81 1.10 -17.95
N SER A 9 -10.87 2.32 -17.42
CA SER A 9 -10.86 3.54 -18.25
C SER A 9 -9.54 3.73 -19.00
N ARG A 10 -8.52 2.95 -18.64
CA ARG A 10 -7.16 3.09 -19.14
C ARG A 10 -6.78 2.06 -20.19
N PHE A 11 -7.17 0.80 -19.98
CA PHE A 11 -6.73 -0.33 -20.78
C PHE A 11 -7.84 -0.97 -21.60
N LEU A 12 -9.08 -0.52 -21.43
CA LEU A 12 -10.23 -1.08 -22.13
C LEU A 12 -10.99 -0.01 -22.92
N PRO A 13 -11.60 -0.36 -24.06
CA PRO A 13 -12.47 0.53 -24.81
C PRO A 13 -13.55 1.17 -23.93
N SER A 14 -13.93 2.41 -24.26
CA SER A 14 -15.10 3.04 -23.63
C SER A 14 -16.33 2.14 -23.78
N GLY A 15 -17.12 2.01 -22.71
CA GLY A 15 -18.28 1.12 -22.67
C GLY A 15 -17.99 -0.33 -22.28
N THR A 16 -16.73 -0.77 -22.19
CA THR A 16 -16.40 -2.14 -21.76
C THR A 16 -17.00 -2.43 -20.37
N PRO A 17 -17.72 -3.54 -20.14
CA PRO A 17 -18.30 -3.85 -18.84
C PRO A 17 -17.27 -3.81 -17.70
N GLY A 18 -17.70 -3.37 -16.52
CA GLY A 18 -16.83 -3.17 -15.36
C GLY A 18 -15.96 -4.39 -15.01
N GLN A 19 -16.50 -5.59 -15.22
CA GLN A 19 -15.82 -6.85 -14.92
C GLN A 19 -14.53 -7.09 -15.72
N HIS A 20 -14.36 -6.48 -16.90
CA HIS A 20 -13.17 -6.68 -17.70
C HIS A 20 -11.98 -5.86 -17.20
N GLY A 21 -12.23 -4.79 -16.43
CA GLY A 21 -11.17 -3.97 -15.82
C GLY A 21 -10.53 -4.61 -14.60
N HIS A 22 -10.96 -5.81 -14.23
CA HIS A 22 -10.46 -6.55 -13.08
C HIS A 22 -9.06 -7.06 -13.36
N VAL A 23 -8.16 -6.77 -12.42
CA VAL A 23 -6.78 -7.21 -12.50
C VAL A 23 -6.55 -8.37 -11.55
N ASP A 24 -5.75 -9.34 -11.97
CA ASP A 24 -5.27 -10.39 -11.10
C ASP A 24 -4.19 -9.82 -10.17
N SER A 25 -4.53 -9.71 -8.88
CA SER A 25 -3.67 -9.06 -7.88
C SER A 25 -2.35 -9.81 -7.68
N VAL A 26 -2.38 -11.14 -7.72
CA VAL A 26 -1.18 -11.99 -7.58
C VAL A 26 -0.29 -11.84 -8.80
N ARG A 27 -0.87 -11.83 -10.00
CA ARG A 27 -0.09 -11.65 -11.24
C ARG A 27 0.59 -10.27 -11.29
N VAL A 28 -0.10 -9.22 -10.85
CA VAL A 28 0.51 -7.89 -10.72
C VAL A 28 1.63 -7.89 -9.71
N ALA A 29 1.38 -8.42 -8.51
CA ALA A 29 2.38 -8.45 -7.45
C ALA A 29 3.63 -9.24 -7.87
N ARG A 30 3.47 -10.42 -8.50
CA ARG A 30 4.58 -11.17 -9.10
C ARG A 30 5.32 -10.38 -10.17
N ARG A 31 4.60 -9.66 -11.03
CA ARG A 31 5.24 -8.82 -12.06
C ARG A 31 6.07 -7.70 -11.46
N ILE A 32 5.61 -7.09 -10.36
CA ILE A 32 6.35 -6.08 -9.62
C ILE A 32 7.59 -6.72 -9.00
N VAL A 33 7.43 -7.79 -8.21
CA VAL A 33 8.55 -8.49 -7.56
C VAL A 33 9.62 -8.92 -8.56
N ASN A 34 9.24 -9.53 -9.68
CA ASN A 34 10.17 -9.94 -10.74
C ASN A 34 10.87 -8.77 -11.44
N GLY A 35 10.33 -7.55 -11.33
CA GLY A 35 10.92 -6.33 -11.88
C GLY A 35 11.82 -5.59 -10.89
N ARG A 36 11.88 -6.01 -9.62
CA ARG A 36 12.69 -5.34 -8.60
C ARG A 36 14.17 -5.64 -8.81
N PRO A 37 15.05 -4.62 -8.86
CA PRO A 37 16.50 -4.83 -9.05
C PRO A 37 17.14 -5.69 -7.96
N LEU A 38 16.64 -5.56 -6.72
CA LEU A 38 17.13 -6.32 -5.57
C LEU A 38 16.48 -7.70 -5.43
N GLY A 39 15.61 -8.08 -6.37
CA GLY A 39 14.81 -9.30 -6.28
C GLY A 39 13.89 -9.32 -5.06
N GLY A 40 13.46 -10.51 -4.65
CA GLY A 40 12.66 -10.72 -3.44
C GLY A 40 11.63 -11.84 -3.60
N GLU A 41 11.04 -12.25 -2.48
CA GLU A 41 9.95 -13.21 -2.45
C GLU A 41 8.62 -12.50 -2.22
N LEU A 42 7.57 -12.93 -2.94
CA LEU A 42 6.22 -12.45 -2.68
C LEU A 42 5.64 -13.12 -1.42
N ALA A 43 5.81 -12.47 -0.28
CA ALA A 43 5.27 -12.93 1.01
C ALA A 43 3.74 -12.80 1.10
N ALA A 44 3.19 -11.64 0.72
CA ALA A 44 1.75 -11.38 0.81
C ALA A 44 1.27 -10.36 -0.24
N VAL A 45 -0.02 -10.41 -0.54
CA VAL A 45 -0.74 -9.43 -1.37
C VAL A 45 -1.96 -8.97 -0.61
N ARG A 46 -2.00 -7.69 -0.22
CA ARG A 46 -3.14 -7.11 0.50
C ARG A 46 -3.93 -6.20 -0.42
N VAL A 47 -5.20 -6.50 -0.63
CA VAL A 47 -6.10 -5.74 -1.51
C VAL A 47 -7.12 -4.99 -0.66
N TYR A 48 -7.13 -3.67 -0.77
CA TYR A 48 -8.03 -2.79 -0.04
C TYR A 48 -9.05 -2.21 -1.00
N ARG A 49 -10.35 -2.39 -0.71
CA ARG A 49 -11.44 -1.95 -1.60
C ARG A 49 -12.77 -1.76 -0.88
N GLY A 50 -13.62 -0.89 -1.42
CA GLY A 50 -15.02 -0.80 -1.05
C GLY A 50 -15.81 -2.07 -1.40
N ARG A 51 -16.79 -2.41 -0.56
CA ARG A 51 -17.78 -3.47 -0.77
C ARG A 51 -19.17 -2.85 -0.94
N PRO A 52 -19.83 -3.01 -2.10
CA PRO A 52 -21.21 -2.60 -2.26
C PRO A 52 -22.12 -3.27 -1.21
N SER A 53 -23.16 -2.55 -0.77
CA SER A 53 -24.14 -3.11 0.16
C SER A 53 -25.12 -4.03 -0.59
N PRO A 54 -25.36 -5.27 -0.15
CA PRO A 54 -26.38 -6.14 -0.73
C PRO A 54 -27.78 -5.49 -0.75
N ASP A 55 -28.13 -4.72 0.28
CA ASP A 55 -29.44 -4.06 0.41
C ASP A 55 -29.68 -2.97 -0.65
N HIS A 56 -28.61 -2.35 -1.15
CA HIS A 56 -28.70 -1.24 -2.11
C HIS A 56 -28.29 -1.68 -3.53
N GLN A 57 -27.35 -2.62 -3.64
CA GLN A 57 -26.72 -3.05 -4.88
C GLN A 57 -26.39 -4.56 -4.84
N PRO A 58 -27.39 -5.45 -4.86
CA PRO A 58 -27.19 -6.89 -4.64
C PRO A 58 -26.29 -7.53 -5.70
N GLU A 59 -26.42 -7.16 -6.97
CA GLU A 59 -25.61 -7.74 -8.04
C GLU A 59 -24.13 -7.34 -7.94
N ALA A 60 -23.86 -6.07 -7.67
CA ALA A 60 -22.52 -5.56 -7.49
C ALA A 60 -21.85 -6.14 -6.23
N ALA A 61 -22.61 -6.31 -5.15
CA ALA A 61 -22.16 -6.97 -3.94
C ALA A 61 -21.76 -8.43 -4.23
N ARG A 62 -22.63 -9.21 -4.90
CA ARG A 62 -22.34 -10.59 -5.31
C ARG A 62 -21.12 -10.69 -6.22
N ALA A 63 -20.97 -9.78 -7.18
CA ALA A 63 -19.80 -9.77 -8.07
C ALA A 63 -18.51 -9.44 -7.31
N SER A 64 -18.55 -8.48 -6.38
CA SER A 64 -17.43 -8.13 -5.50
C SER A 64 -17.04 -9.29 -4.59
N ASP A 65 -18.03 -9.99 -4.02
CA ASP A 65 -17.84 -11.16 -3.16
C ASP A 65 -17.20 -12.31 -3.95
N ARG A 66 -17.76 -12.71 -5.10
CA ARG A 66 -17.16 -13.75 -5.96
C ARG A 66 -15.71 -13.46 -6.36
N GLN A 67 -15.39 -12.19 -6.58
CA GLN A 67 -14.04 -11.78 -6.92
C GLN A 67 -13.09 -11.87 -5.72
N ALA A 68 -13.52 -11.42 -4.54
CA ALA A 68 -12.75 -11.56 -3.32
C ALA A 68 -12.46 -13.04 -3.04
N ASP A 69 -13.49 -13.89 -3.11
CA ASP A 69 -13.38 -15.34 -2.92
C ASP A 69 -12.39 -15.97 -3.90
N ARG A 70 -12.41 -15.52 -5.18
CA ARG A 70 -11.46 -16.00 -6.19
C ARG A 70 -10.02 -15.63 -5.82
N TRP A 71 -9.79 -14.42 -5.36
CA TRP A 71 -8.45 -13.95 -5.00
C TRP A 71 -7.91 -14.63 -3.75
N THR A 72 -8.75 -14.82 -2.72
CA THR A 72 -8.36 -15.47 -1.46
C THR A 72 -8.15 -16.98 -1.57
N ARG A 73 -8.33 -17.58 -2.76
CA ARG A 73 -7.87 -18.95 -3.03
C ARG A 73 -6.34 -19.07 -2.98
N ASP A 74 -5.61 -18.00 -3.27
CA ASP A 74 -4.17 -17.96 -2.98
C ASP A 74 -4.00 -17.51 -1.52
N PRO A 75 -3.37 -18.33 -0.65
CA PRO A 75 -3.23 -18.04 0.78
C PRO A 75 -2.39 -16.79 1.07
N ARG A 76 -1.63 -16.29 0.08
CA ARG A 76 -0.89 -15.03 0.20
C ARG A 76 -1.78 -13.80 0.09
N VAL A 77 -3.02 -13.95 -0.39
CA VAL A 77 -3.91 -12.83 -0.65
C VAL A 77 -4.84 -12.57 0.52
N VAL A 78 -4.77 -11.36 1.05
CA VAL A 78 -5.72 -10.84 2.05
C VAL A 78 -6.54 -9.73 1.41
N VAL A 79 -7.87 -9.85 1.43
CA VAL A 79 -8.76 -8.83 0.88
C VAL A 79 -9.46 -8.09 2.03
N VAL A 80 -9.05 -6.86 2.28
CA VAL A 80 -9.64 -5.96 3.28
C VAL A 80 -10.73 -5.14 2.62
N ARG A 81 -11.94 -5.21 3.16
CA ARG A 81 -13.11 -4.55 2.56
C ARG A 81 -13.88 -3.73 3.57
N ARG A 82 -14.34 -2.55 3.15
CA ARG A 82 -15.28 -1.71 3.91
C ARG A 82 -16.53 -1.45 3.11
N GLN A 83 -17.70 -1.48 3.76
CA GLN A 83 -18.96 -1.22 3.08
C GLN A 83 -18.98 0.21 2.53
N LEU A 84 -19.50 0.39 1.32
CA LEU A 84 -19.71 1.72 0.76
C LEU A 84 -20.73 2.48 1.60
N ARG A 85 -20.53 3.80 1.73
CA ARG A 85 -21.52 4.68 2.34
C ARG A 85 -22.54 5.12 1.30
N TYR A 86 -23.80 4.79 1.55
CA TYR A 86 -24.93 5.24 0.72
C TYR A 86 -25.48 6.55 1.29
N PRO A 87 -25.47 7.67 0.54
CA PRO A 87 -26.07 8.92 0.98
C PRO A 87 -27.61 8.80 1.01
N LYS A 88 -28.28 9.69 1.75
CA LYS A 88 -29.75 9.70 1.82
C LYS A 88 -30.41 9.92 0.45
N ALA A 89 -29.75 10.67 -0.43
CA ALA A 89 -30.22 10.94 -1.79
C ALA A 89 -29.89 9.81 -2.78
N TRP A 90 -29.47 8.62 -2.31
CA TRP A 90 -29.32 7.45 -3.17
C TRP A 90 -30.67 7.08 -3.83
N PRO A 91 -30.72 6.78 -5.15
CA PRO A 91 -29.60 6.60 -6.08
C PRO A 91 -29.18 7.85 -6.87
N ALA A 92 -29.80 9.01 -6.64
CA ALA A 92 -29.44 10.26 -7.33
C ALA A 92 -28.01 10.71 -7.02
N GLU A 93 -27.57 10.53 -5.76
CA GLU A 93 -26.17 10.66 -5.38
C GLU A 93 -25.49 9.28 -5.30
N PRO A 94 -24.30 9.09 -5.91
CA PRO A 94 -23.64 7.80 -5.92
C PRO A 94 -23.09 7.40 -4.54
N ALA A 95 -23.01 6.10 -4.30
CA ALA A 95 -22.35 5.54 -3.13
C ALA A 95 -20.86 5.95 -3.08
N GLN A 96 -20.36 6.18 -1.88
CA GLN A 96 -19.01 6.67 -1.64
C GLN A 96 -18.16 5.60 -0.96
N GLU A 97 -16.97 5.39 -1.48
CA GLU A 97 -15.93 4.68 -0.74
C GLU A 97 -15.44 5.58 0.40
N LYS A 98 -15.43 5.07 1.63
CA LYS A 98 -14.98 5.82 2.80
C LYS A 98 -14.12 4.97 3.72
N GLY A 99 -13.01 5.56 4.14
CA GLY A 99 -12.16 5.02 5.20
C GLY A 99 -11.41 3.75 4.85
N ILE A 100 -11.38 3.35 3.57
CA ILE A 100 -10.54 2.23 3.13
C ILE A 100 -9.07 2.65 3.07
N ASP A 101 -8.79 3.90 2.71
CA ASP A 101 -7.44 4.48 2.66
C ASP A 101 -6.83 4.54 4.06
N VAL A 102 -7.65 4.91 5.06
CA VAL A 102 -7.26 4.86 6.47
C VAL A 102 -6.99 3.43 6.93
N ALA A 103 -7.82 2.47 6.52
CA ALA A 103 -7.59 1.06 6.84
C ALA A 103 -6.29 0.55 6.22
N PHE A 104 -5.98 0.94 4.98
CA PHE A 104 -4.70 0.68 4.36
C PHE A 104 -3.55 1.30 5.15
N ALA A 105 -3.62 2.60 5.46
CA ALA A 105 -2.55 3.33 6.12
C ALA A 105 -2.20 2.71 7.49
N VAL A 106 -3.23 2.45 8.31
CA VAL A 106 -3.07 1.83 9.62
C VAL A 106 -2.47 0.42 9.50
N ASP A 107 -2.97 -0.40 8.58
CA ASP A 107 -2.50 -1.78 8.43
C ASP A 107 -1.07 -1.83 7.86
N PHE A 108 -0.72 -0.94 6.93
CA PHE A 108 0.62 -0.83 6.36
C PHE A 108 1.68 -0.48 7.40
N VAL A 109 1.38 0.50 8.27
CA VAL A 109 2.25 0.89 9.39
C VAL A 109 2.33 -0.21 10.45
N ARG A 110 1.17 -0.78 10.83
CA ARG A 110 1.12 -1.88 11.80
C ARG A 110 2.00 -3.05 11.38
N LEU A 111 1.90 -3.48 10.12
CA LEU A 111 2.68 -4.60 9.59
C LEU A 111 4.18 -4.29 9.57
N ALA A 112 4.59 -3.04 9.36
CA ALA A 112 5.98 -2.62 9.53
C ALA A 112 6.44 -2.74 10.99
N CYS A 113 5.62 -2.28 11.95
CA CYS A 113 5.91 -2.42 13.38
C CYS A 113 6.07 -3.88 13.81
N GLU A 114 5.28 -4.78 13.22
CA GLU A 114 5.32 -6.22 13.47
C GLU A 114 6.51 -6.91 12.75
N GLY A 115 7.23 -6.21 11.88
CA GLY A 115 8.30 -6.80 11.05
C GLY A 115 7.76 -7.81 10.04
N ALA A 116 6.51 -7.66 9.59
CA ALA A 116 5.85 -8.60 8.70
C ALA A 116 6.36 -8.54 7.24
N TYR A 117 7.14 -7.52 6.90
CA TYR A 117 7.82 -7.39 5.62
C TYR A 117 9.12 -6.58 5.75
N ASP A 118 10.12 -6.91 4.93
CA ASP A 118 11.33 -6.09 4.77
C ASP A 118 11.10 -4.95 3.76
N VAL A 119 10.30 -5.23 2.72
CA VAL A 119 9.93 -4.27 1.67
C VAL A 119 8.42 -4.19 1.51
N GLY A 120 7.88 -3.00 1.74
CA GLY A 120 6.48 -2.67 1.50
C GLY A 120 6.30 -2.00 0.14
N VAL A 121 5.50 -2.61 -0.74
CA VAL A 121 5.18 -2.01 -2.05
C VAL A 121 3.76 -1.46 -2.03
N LEU A 122 3.61 -0.13 -2.14
CA LEU A 122 2.32 0.52 -2.35
C LEU A 122 1.98 0.53 -3.84
N PHE A 123 0.96 -0.21 -4.23
CA PHE A 123 0.40 -0.15 -5.59
C PHE A 123 -0.78 0.83 -5.66
N SER A 124 -0.50 2.13 -5.79
CA SER A 124 -1.52 3.17 -5.90
C SER A 124 -0.98 4.42 -6.61
N ARG A 125 -1.90 5.28 -7.07
CA ARG A 125 -1.61 6.65 -7.50
C ARG A 125 -2.11 7.70 -6.52
N ASP A 126 -2.75 7.27 -5.44
CA ASP A 126 -3.31 8.17 -4.45
C ASP A 126 -2.20 8.79 -3.60
N THR A 127 -2.09 10.12 -3.67
CA THR A 127 -1.10 10.89 -2.92
C THR A 127 -1.47 11.00 -1.45
N ASP A 128 -2.73 10.77 -1.07
CA ASP A 128 -3.19 10.86 0.32
C ASP A 128 -2.65 9.69 1.16
N LEU A 129 -2.08 8.67 0.52
CA LEU A 129 -1.42 7.53 1.17
C LEU A 129 0.06 7.77 1.48
N VAL A 130 0.67 8.83 0.92
CA VAL A 130 2.09 9.16 1.16
C VAL A 130 2.43 9.34 2.64
N PRO A 131 1.59 10.00 3.47
CA PRO A 131 1.88 10.14 4.90
C PRO A 131 2.02 8.81 5.65
N ALA A 132 1.44 7.71 5.16
CA ALA A 132 1.61 6.40 5.76
C ALA A 132 3.00 5.78 5.51
N LEU A 133 3.73 6.26 4.50
CA LEU A 133 5.03 5.73 4.11
C LEU A 133 6.17 6.26 4.98
N GLU A 134 6.02 7.49 5.50
CA GLU A 134 7.00 8.13 6.38
C GLU A 134 7.31 7.30 7.64
N PRO A 135 6.32 6.92 8.48
CA PRO A 135 6.58 6.11 9.67
C PRO A 135 7.13 4.72 9.33
N VAL A 136 6.75 4.13 8.20
CA VAL A 136 7.29 2.82 7.77
C VAL A 136 8.78 2.92 7.46
N ARG A 137 9.22 4.01 6.84
CA ARG A 137 10.64 4.26 6.59
C ARG A 137 11.41 4.51 7.88
N ASP A 138 10.81 5.22 8.84
CA ASP A 138 11.42 5.47 10.15
C ASP A 138 11.58 4.19 10.97
N LEU A 139 10.69 3.21 10.78
CA LEU A 139 10.80 1.86 11.35
C LEU A 139 11.87 0.99 10.67
N GLY A 140 12.50 1.47 9.59
CA GLY A 140 13.60 0.82 8.89
C GLY A 140 13.19 -0.13 7.76
N ALA A 141 11.89 -0.24 7.44
CA ALA A 141 11.44 -1.00 6.30
C ALA A 141 11.66 -0.23 4.99
N HIS A 142 12.00 -0.95 3.92
CA HIS A 142 12.11 -0.34 2.59
C HIS A 142 10.71 -0.13 2.00
N VAL A 143 10.48 1.04 1.39
CA VAL A 143 9.18 1.36 0.79
C VAL A 143 9.36 1.66 -0.68
N GLU A 144 8.57 1.00 -1.52
CA GLU A 144 8.49 1.22 -2.95
C GLU A 144 7.05 1.62 -3.34
N VAL A 145 6.92 2.46 -4.37
CA VAL A 145 5.62 2.83 -4.93
C VAL A 145 5.56 2.37 -6.36
N ALA A 146 4.50 1.63 -6.70
CA ALA A 146 4.23 1.17 -8.05
C ALA A 146 2.86 1.69 -8.51
N SER A 147 2.77 2.04 -9.79
CA SER A 147 1.51 2.51 -10.37
C SER A 147 1.46 2.22 -11.87
N TRP A 148 0.27 2.33 -12.45
CA TRP A 148 0.11 2.26 -13.90
C TRP A 148 0.77 3.47 -14.59
N LYS A 149 1.57 3.21 -15.62
CA LYS A 149 2.14 4.25 -16.48
C LYS A 149 1.02 5.01 -17.21
N ALA A 150 0.95 6.34 -17.04
CA ALA A 150 0.11 7.19 -17.89
C ALA A 150 0.66 7.20 -19.33
N ARG A 151 -0.14 7.58 -20.33
CA ARG A 151 0.28 7.63 -21.75
C ARG A 151 0.86 9.01 -22.08
N ALA A 152 1.09 9.84 -21.06
CA ALA A 152 1.77 11.10 -21.17
C ALA A 152 2.89 11.10 -20.14
N ASP A 153 4.06 11.48 -20.62
CA ASP A 153 5.27 11.73 -19.86
C ASP A 153 4.95 12.65 -18.68
N PHE A 154 5.41 12.32 -17.46
CA PHE A 154 5.78 13.34 -16.45
C PHE A 154 6.53 12.70 -15.27
N ALA A 155 7.44 13.52 -14.74
CA ALA A 155 8.61 13.24 -13.94
C ALA A 155 8.37 12.77 -12.49
N PHE A 156 9.37 12.08 -11.94
CA PHE A 156 9.59 11.93 -10.50
C PHE A 156 10.10 13.25 -9.91
N PRO A 157 9.67 13.69 -8.71
CA PRO A 157 10.50 14.54 -7.88
C PRO A 157 11.62 13.67 -7.29
N THR A 158 12.75 13.60 -7.98
CA THR A 158 14.01 13.22 -7.36
C THR A 158 14.48 14.39 -6.49
N ARG A 159 14.11 14.40 -5.22
CA ARG A 159 14.92 15.08 -4.19
C ARG A 159 15.29 14.06 -3.13
N SER A 160 16.51 13.54 -3.27
CA SER A 160 17.30 13.13 -2.11
C SER A 160 17.44 14.35 -1.21
N PHE A 161 16.69 14.41 -0.11
CA PHE A 161 16.97 15.36 0.96
C PHE A 161 18.24 14.86 1.67
N ARG A 162 19.40 15.32 1.20
CA ARG A 162 20.68 15.14 1.88
C ARG A 162 20.72 16.14 3.03
N GLY A 163 20.25 15.74 4.20
CA GLY A 163 20.62 16.38 5.45
C GLY A 163 21.99 15.88 5.88
N ALA A 164 23.06 16.55 5.47
CA ALA A 164 24.38 16.35 6.05
C ALA A 164 25.13 17.69 6.01
N THR A 165 25.08 18.41 7.12
CA THR A 165 26.04 19.45 7.47
C THR A 165 27.38 18.77 7.65
N THR A 166 28.34 19.07 6.78
CA THR A 166 29.75 18.74 7.04
C THR A 166 30.57 20.00 6.85
N SER A 167 30.90 20.61 7.99
CA SER A 167 32.14 21.35 8.14
C SER A 167 33.30 20.42 7.81
N THR A 168 34.17 20.85 6.91
CA THR A 168 35.48 20.23 6.63
C THR A 168 36.30 20.12 7.92
N PRO A 169 37.08 19.04 8.05
CA PRO A 169 38.52 19.27 7.97
C PRO A 169 39.29 18.23 7.14
N THR A 170 40.30 18.78 6.48
CA THR A 170 41.56 18.27 5.93
C THR A 170 42.01 16.84 6.28
N THR A 171 42.33 16.10 5.21
CA THR A 171 43.42 15.13 4.98
C THR A 171 44.16 14.53 6.18
N THR A 172 44.21 13.19 6.28
CA THR A 172 45.43 12.31 6.24
C THR A 172 45.02 10.82 6.18
N GLU A 173 45.82 10.04 5.46
CA GLU A 173 45.79 8.60 5.06
C GLU A 173 45.70 7.53 6.20
N PRO A 174 45.54 6.21 5.88
CA PRO A 174 44.73 5.26 6.66
C PRO A 174 45.54 4.25 7.52
N VAL A 175 44.88 3.71 8.55
CA VAL A 175 45.26 2.45 9.21
C VAL A 175 43.99 1.62 9.47
N GLY A 176 44.02 0.36 9.03
CA GLY A 176 42.88 -0.56 9.07
C GLY A 176 42.49 -1.03 10.47
N THR A 177 41.21 -1.41 10.62
CA THR A 177 40.76 -2.39 11.61
C THR A 177 39.42 -2.99 11.16
N THR A 178 39.29 -4.30 11.38
CA THR A 178 38.15 -5.17 11.07
C THR A 178 36.86 -4.76 11.80
N PRO A 179 35.65 -4.83 11.21
CA PRO A 179 34.43 -4.53 11.95
C PRO A 179 33.83 -5.81 12.57
N THR A 180 33.78 -5.86 13.90
CA THR A 180 32.90 -6.76 14.64
C THR A 180 31.47 -6.20 14.60
N THR A 181 30.55 -6.91 13.95
CA THR A 181 29.14 -6.51 13.85
C THR A 181 28.37 -6.85 15.12
N ARG A 182 28.17 -5.86 15.99
CA ARG A 182 27.20 -5.95 17.09
C ARG A 182 25.82 -5.54 16.57
N ARG A 183 24.89 -6.50 16.46
CA ARG A 183 23.50 -6.27 16.07
C ARG A 183 22.80 -5.48 17.20
N VAL A 184 22.50 -4.20 16.96
CA VAL A 184 21.70 -3.38 17.88
C VAL A 184 20.23 -3.65 17.59
N ASP A 185 19.53 -4.25 18.55
CA ASP A 185 18.08 -4.43 18.50
C ASP A 185 17.39 -3.05 18.62
N ARG A 186 16.82 -2.56 17.51
CA ARG A 186 16.13 -1.25 17.41
C ARG A 186 14.61 -1.42 17.38
N ARG A 187 14.04 -2.25 18.25
CA ARG A 187 12.59 -2.20 18.48
C ARG A 187 12.23 -0.92 19.25
N PRO A 188 11.33 -0.07 18.75
CA PRO A 188 10.76 1.00 19.58
C PRO A 188 9.96 0.38 20.73
N ARG A 189 10.36 0.68 21.98
CA ARG A 189 9.60 0.31 23.17
C ARG A 189 8.47 1.30 23.35
N TRP A 190 7.26 0.93 22.93
CA TRP A 190 6.06 1.64 23.37
C TRP A 190 5.74 1.21 24.82
N PRO A 191 5.42 2.14 25.74
CA PRO A 191 4.94 1.76 27.06
C PRO A 191 3.60 1.02 26.93
N LEU A 192 3.54 -0.23 27.41
CA LEU A 192 2.29 -0.95 27.54
C LEU A 192 1.37 -0.17 28.49
N PRO A 193 0.06 -0.02 28.18
CA PRO A 193 -0.87 0.58 29.12
C PRO A 193 -0.96 -0.28 30.39
N SER A 194 -0.80 0.37 31.54
CA SER A 194 -0.98 -0.26 32.86
C SER A 194 -2.37 -0.88 32.98
N PRO A 195 -2.51 -2.09 33.54
CA PRO A 195 -3.83 -2.66 33.76
C PRO A 195 -4.59 -1.80 34.77
N HIS A 196 -5.64 -1.12 34.30
CA HIS A 196 -6.63 -0.50 35.18
C HIS A 196 -7.24 -1.60 36.05
N ARG A 197 -7.03 -1.49 37.37
CA ARG A 197 -7.86 -2.17 38.36
C ARG A 197 -9.29 -1.65 38.19
N ALA A 198 -10.21 -2.53 37.81
CA ALA A 198 -11.64 -2.25 37.88
C ALA A 198 -12.06 -2.09 39.36
N PRO A 199 -13.04 -1.22 39.65
CA PRO A 199 -13.62 -1.06 40.98
C PRO A 199 -14.40 -2.31 41.44
#